data_AF-A0A536WYW5-F1
#
_entry.id   AF-A0A536WYW5-F1
#
_cell.length_a   1.000
_cell.length_b   1.000
_cell.length_c   1.000
_cell.angle_alpha   90.00
_cell.angle_beta   90.00
_cell.angle_gamma   90.00
#
_symmetry.space_group_name_H-M   'P 1'
#
loop_
_entity.id
_entity.type
_entity.pdbx_description
1 polymer ?
#
loop_
_entity_poly.entity_id
_entity_poly.type
_entity_poly.pdbx_seq_one_letter_code
_entity_poly.pdbx_strand_id
1 'polypeptide(L)'
;MNKVSFSELPFLVKAAVFVSLLNAWVLFEEVVIDRHGLWRYLPFYKVGLFCVWDLAALLLIGAGVFWWSSAPRKERASCAVRRSVGWCAGCT
;
A
#
# COMPACT_ATOMS: atom_id res chain seq x y z
N MET A 1 16.66 16.83 -1.27
CA MET A 1 16.26 15.45 -0.87
C MET A 1 15.58 14.79 -2.05
N ASN A 2 16.20 13.77 -2.64
CA ASN A 2 15.54 12.96 -3.67
C ASN A 2 14.45 12.11 -3.01
N LYS A 3 13.20 12.28 -3.43
CA LYS A 3 12.08 11.45 -2.98
C LYS A 3 12.05 10.20 -3.86
N VAL A 4 12.51 9.08 -3.32
CA VAL A 4 12.43 7.77 -4.00
C VAL A 4 10.97 7.33 -4.01
N SER A 5 10.48 6.91 -5.17
CA SER A 5 9.09 6.46 -5.32
C SER A 5 8.93 5.02 -4.85
N PHE A 6 7.80 4.69 -4.22
CA PHE A 6 7.51 3.33 -3.72
C PHE A 6 7.61 2.24 -4.80
N SER A 7 7.41 2.61 -6.07
CA SER A 7 7.56 1.72 -7.21
C SER A 7 9.01 1.26 -7.43
N GLU A 8 10.01 2.10 -7.11
CA GLU A 8 11.45 1.83 -7.31
C GLU A 8 12.08 1.01 -6.17
N LEU A 9 11.32 0.73 -5.10
CA LEU A 9 11.84 -0.05 -3.99
C LEU A 9 12.00 -1.53 -4.34
N PRO A 10 13.05 -2.19 -3.80
CA PRO A 10 13.27 -3.61 -4.02
C PRO A 10 12.09 -4.43 -3.47
N PHE A 11 11.81 -5.57 -4.10
CA PHE A 11 10.73 -6.47 -3.72
C PHE A 11 10.74 -6.82 -2.24
N LEU A 12 11.94 -6.98 -1.66
CA LEU A 12 12.11 -7.29 -0.24
C LEU A 12 11.50 -6.23 0.68
N VAL A 13 11.61 -4.94 0.34
CA VAL A 13 11.02 -3.87 1.14
C VAL A 13 9.50 -3.84 0.98
N LYS A 14 9.00 -4.10 -0.24
CA LYS A 14 7.54 -4.24 -0.48
C LYS A 14 6.96 -5.41 0.33
N ALA A 15 7.67 -6.53 0.38
CA ALA A 15 7.30 -7.69 1.20
C ALA A 15 7.35 -7.37 2.70
N ALA A 16 8.39 -6.66 3.17
CA ALA A 16 8.46 -6.25 4.57
C ALA A 16 7.30 -5.32 4.97
N VAL A 17 6.93 -4.37 4.11
CA VAL A 17 5.78 -3.49 4.32
C VAL A 17 4.48 -4.30 4.35
N PHE A 18 4.31 -5.24 3.42
CA PHE A 18 3.15 -6.13 3.38
C PHE A 18 3.02 -6.97 4.67
N VAL A 19 4.10 -7.62 5.11
CA VAL A 19 4.13 -8.42 6.34
C VAL A 19 3.88 -7.53 7.57
N SER A 20 4.43 -6.32 7.60
CA SER A 20 4.20 -5.38 8.72
C SER A 20 2.74 -4.96 8.84
N LEU A 21 2.07 -4.70 7.70
CA LEU A 21 0.65 -4.37 7.67
C LEU A 21 -0.22 -5.55 8.08
N LEU A 22 0.14 -6.76 7.67
CA LEU A 22 -0.55 -7.97 8.13
C LEU A 22 -0.40 -8.18 9.63
N ASN A 23 0.81 -8.01 10.17
CA ASN A 23 1.03 -8.13 11.60
C ASN A 23 0.25 -7.07 12.39
N ALA A 24 0.16 -5.84 11.84
CA ALA A 24 -0.67 -4.78 12.41
C ALA A 24 -2.17 -5.13 12.38
N TRP A 25 -2.64 -5.79 11.31
CA TRP A 25 -4.02 -6.31 11.25
C TRP A 25 -4.28 -7.35 12.32
N VAL A 26 -3.42 -8.36 12.47
CA VAL A 26 -3.55 -9.41 13.50
C VAL A 26 -3.55 -8.80 14.91
N LEU A 27 -2.64 -7.86 15.18
CA LEU A 27 -2.62 -7.14 16.46
C LEU A 27 -3.90 -6.32 16.68
N PHE A 28 -4.45 -5.71 15.63
CA PHE A 28 -5.71 -4.99 15.73
C PHE A 28 -6.87 -5.93 16.06
N GLU A 29 -6.92 -7.12 15.46
CA GLU A 29 -7.92 -8.13 15.81
C GLU A 29 -7.84 -8.52 17.29
N GLU A 30 -6.65 -8.87 17.80
CA GLU A 30 -6.47 -9.30 19.19
C GLU A 30 -6.71 -8.16 20.20
N VAL A 31 -6.18 -6.97 19.93
CA VAL A 31 -6.24 -5.85 20.88
C VAL A 31 -7.59 -5.14 20.84
N VAL A 32 -8.23 -5.05 19.67
CA VAL A 32 -9.46 -4.28 19.50
C VAL A 32 -10.66 -5.20 19.39
N ILE A 33 -10.67 -6.13 18.45
CA ILE A 33 -11.85 -6.96 18.19
C ILE A 33 -12.09 -7.94 19.33
N ASP A 34 -11.02 -8.60 19.79
CA ASP A 34 -11.08 -9.57 20.89
C ASP A 34 -11.35 -8.86 22.22
N ARG A 35 -10.53 -7.86 22.57
CA ARG A 35 -10.66 -7.19 23.87
C ARG A 35 -11.98 -6.46 24.08
N HIS A 36 -12.58 -5.91 23.02
CA HIS A 36 -13.87 -5.22 23.10
C HIS A 36 -15.07 -6.12 22.75
N GLY A 37 -14.86 -7.40 22.43
CA GLY A 37 -15.92 -8.35 22.13
C GLY A 37 -16.70 -8.01 20.85
N LEU A 38 -16.10 -7.27 19.91
CA LEU A 38 -16.75 -6.91 18.64
C LEU A 38 -17.02 -8.14 17.77
N TRP A 39 -16.37 -9.28 18.04
CA TRP A 39 -16.62 -10.56 17.36
C TRP A 39 -18.11 -10.95 17.34
N ARG A 40 -18.91 -10.50 18.32
CA ARG A 40 -20.35 -10.83 18.41
C ARG A 40 -21.18 -10.20 17.28
N TYR A 41 -20.67 -9.15 16.66
CA TYR A 41 -21.34 -8.43 15.58
C TYR A 41 -20.77 -8.76 14.20
N LEU A 42 -19.64 -9.47 14.13
CA LEU A 42 -19.05 -9.88 12.87
C LEU A 42 -19.57 -11.28 12.46
N PRO A 43 -20.33 -11.40 11.38
CA PRO A 43 -20.74 -12.71 10.89
C PRO A 43 -19.50 -13.51 10.46
N PHE A 44 -19.50 -14.80 10.82
CA PHE A 44 -18.44 -15.78 10.54
C PHE A 44 -17.10 -15.56 11.27
N TYR A 45 -17.01 -14.61 12.21
CA TYR A 45 -15.79 -14.41 12.98
C TYR A 45 -15.51 -15.60 13.91
N LYS A 46 -14.31 -16.18 13.79
CA LYS A 46 -13.83 -17.26 14.66
C LYS A 46 -12.65 -16.72 15.45
N VAL A 47 -12.88 -16.48 16.74
CA VAL A 47 -11.86 -15.99 17.66
C VAL A 47 -10.62 -16.89 17.60
N GLY A 48 -9.47 -16.32 17.24
CA GLY A 48 -8.18 -17.01 17.18
C GLY A 48 -7.98 -17.98 16.01
N LEU A 49 -8.85 -17.99 14.98
CA LEU A 49 -8.67 -18.79 13.77
C LEU A 49 -8.74 -17.92 12.50
N PHE A 50 -8.09 -18.41 11.44
CA PHE A 50 -8.13 -17.80 10.11
C PHE A 50 -9.58 -17.66 9.60
N CYS A 51 -10.03 -16.43 9.42
CA CYS A 51 -11.42 -16.08 9.09
C CYS A 51 -11.55 -15.42 7.71
N VAL A 52 -12.79 -15.22 7.25
CA VAL A 52 -13.13 -14.44 6.06
C VAL A 52 -12.56 -13.01 6.14
N TRP A 53 -12.51 -12.44 7.35
CA TRP A 53 -11.99 -11.10 7.60
C TRP A 53 -10.46 -11.04 7.43
N ASP A 54 -9.72 -12.06 7.86
CA ASP A 54 -8.29 -12.19 7.56
C ASP A 54 -8.03 -12.30 6.06
N LEU A 55 -8.88 -13.06 5.35
CA LEU A 55 -8.79 -13.21 3.90
C LEU A 55 -9.04 -11.86 3.20
N ALA A 56 -10.03 -11.09 3.69
CA ALA A 56 -10.33 -9.75 3.19
C ALA A 56 -9.17 -8.78 3.47
N ALA A 57 -8.57 -8.83 4.67
CA ALA A 57 -7.42 -8.01 5.02
C ALA A 57 -6.20 -8.34 4.15
N LEU A 58 -5.94 -9.64 3.91
CA LEU A 58 -4.89 -10.10 2.99
C LEU A 58 -5.10 -9.55 1.57
N LEU A 59 -6.32 -9.65 1.06
CA LEU A 59 -6.66 -9.13 -0.27
C LEU A 59 -6.54 -7.62 -0.33
N LEU A 60 -7.01 -6.88 0.67
CA LEU A 60 -6.94 -5.42 0.73
C LEU A 60 -5.49 -4.93 0.82
N ILE A 61 -4.68 -5.52 1.69
CA ILE A 61 -3.27 -5.15 1.85
C ILE A 61 -2.49 -5.52 0.59
N GLY A 62 -2.73 -6.72 0.04
CA GLY A 62 -2.07 -7.20 -1.18
C GLY A 62 -2.41 -6.33 -2.39
N ALA A 63 -3.71 -6.08 -2.61
CA ALA A 63 -4.17 -5.21 -3.67
C ALA A 63 -3.69 -3.76 -3.48
N GLY A 64 -3.67 -3.25 -2.25
CA GLY A 64 -3.18 -1.91 -1.94
C GLY A 64 -1.69 -1.74 -2.25
N VAL A 65 -0.86 -2.70 -1.83
CA VAL A 65 0.57 -2.72 -2.15
C VAL A 65 0.80 -2.87 -3.65
N PHE A 66 0.02 -3.73 -4.31
CA PHE A 66 0.10 -3.92 -5.76
C PHE A 66 -0.30 -2.63 -6.50
N TRP A 67 -1.39 -1.99 -6.11
CA TRP A 67 -1.87 -0.74 -6.69
C TRP A 67 -0.90 0.42 -6.47
N TRP A 68 -0.31 0.52 -5.28
CA TRP A 68 0.71 1.55 -5.00
C TRP A 68 2.00 1.29 -5.80
N SER A 69 2.36 0.03 -6.01
CA SER A 69 3.50 -0.32 -6.87
C SER A 69 3.23 -0.05 -8.35
N SER A 70 1.98 -0.19 -8.81
CA SER A 70 1.57 -0.03 -10.21
C SER A 70 1.06 1.38 -10.55
N ALA A 71 0.87 2.24 -9.54
CA ALA A 71 0.43 3.61 -9.72
C ALA A 71 1.26 4.29 -10.83
N PRO A 72 0.62 4.67 -11.97
CA PRO A 72 1.35 5.16 -13.11
C PRO A 72 2.10 6.42 -12.70
N ARG A 73 3.41 6.39 -12.95
CA ARG A 73 4.31 7.53 -12.92
C ARG A 73 3.68 8.63 -13.76
N LYS A 74 2.93 9.54 -13.13
CA LYS A 74 2.43 10.76 -13.79
C LYS A 74 3.65 11.62 -14.08
N GLU A 75 4.24 11.34 -15.24
CA GLU A 75 5.03 12.22 -16.09
C GLU A 75 5.71 13.39 -15.37
N ARG A 76 6.71 13.11 -14.54
CA ARG A 76 7.82 14.07 -14.31
C ARG A 76 8.99 13.80 -15.26
N ALA A 77 8.71 13.24 -16.44
CA ALA A 77 9.69 13.07 -17.51
C ALA A 77 9.66 14.21 -18.53
N SER A 78 8.63 15.08 -18.54
CA SER A 78 8.47 16.09 -19.60
C SER A 78 9.36 17.34 -19.44
N CYS A 79 10.12 17.50 -18.34
CA CYS A 79 10.97 18.69 -18.12
C CYS A 79 12.48 18.42 -18.02
N ALA A 80 12.95 17.17 -18.11
CA ALA A 80 14.40 16.89 -18.03
C ALA A 80 15.07 16.72 -19.40
N VAL A 81 14.30 16.44 -20.45
CA VAL A 81 14.81 16.22 -21.84
C VAL A 81 14.67 17.49 -22.71
N ARG A 82 14.49 18.67 -22.10
CA ARG A 82 14.41 19.94 -22.84
C ARG A 82 15.52 20.93 -22.50
N ARG A 83 16.70 20.41 -22.13
CA ARG A 83 17.91 21.24 -21.92
C ARG A 83 18.95 21.13 -23.04
N SER A 84 18.67 20.38 -24.10
CA SER A 84 19.53 20.23 -25.27
C SER A 84 19.03 20.95 -26.53
N VAL A 85 17.84 21.55 -26.50
CA VAL A 85 17.37 22.41 -27.60
C VAL A 85 17.09 23.78 -27.01
N GLY A 86 18.09 24.65 -27.11
CA GLY A 86 17.88 26.07 -26.89
C GLY A 86 16.84 26.54 -27.89
N TRP A 87 15.69 26.97 -27.38
CA TRP A 87 14.80 27.99 -27.94
C TRP A 87 13.54 28.04 -27.05
N CYS A 88 13.49 29.05 -26.19
CA CYS A 88 12.24 29.52 -25.61
C CYS A 88 11.63 30.52 -26.60
N ALA A 89 10.62 30.10 -27.34
CA ALA A 89 9.77 31.00 -28.11
C ALA A 89 8.34 30.94 -27.54
N GLY A 90 7.88 32.09 -27.03
CA GLY A 90 6.48 32.48 -26.93
C GLY A 90 5.59 31.73 -25.94
N CYS A 91 5.43 32.28 -24.74
CA CYS A 91 4.15 32.18 -24.02
C CYS A 91 3.28 33.36 -24.47
N THR A 92 2.17 33.06 -25.14
CA THR A 92 0.95 33.89 -25.20
C THR A 92 -0.18 33.08 -24.62
#